data_AF-A0A090SYL9-F1
#
_entry.id   AF-A0A090SYL9-F1
#
_cell.length_a   1.000
_cell.length_b   1.000
_cell.length_c   1.000
_cell.angle_alpha   90.00
_cell.angle_beta   90.00
_cell.angle_gamma   90.00
#
_symmetry.space_group_name_H-M   'P 1'
#
loop_
_entity.id
_entity.type
_entity.pdbx_description
1 polymer ?
#
loop_
_entity_poly.entity_id
_entity_poly.type
_entity_poly.pdbx_seq_one_letter_code
_entity_poly.pdbx_strand_id
1 'polypeptide(L)'
;MSYRHGQWYIGATLTRSDLNEHGKASNLNDYTYDVVGEYSFNSDLKFILHHAQVYGNWGAENERFVGYGVHYYVTPKLLALSEGRFSNGGDSGTIGDTHVIGLEYFY
;
A
#
# COMPACT_ATOMS: atom_id res chain seq x y z
N MET A 1 -6.74 -4.03 -11.86
CA MET A 1 -7.03 -5.45 -12.23
C MET A 1 -6.76 -6.31 -11.02
N SER A 2 -7.51 -7.39 -10.82
CA SER A 2 -7.26 -8.33 -9.72
C SER A 2 -7.53 -9.77 -10.12
N TYR A 3 -6.88 -10.70 -9.42
CA TYR A 3 -6.97 -12.14 -9.56
C TYR A 3 -7.22 -12.73 -8.17
N ARG A 4 -8.14 -13.70 -8.08
CA ARG A 4 -8.42 -14.43 -6.84
C ARG A 4 -8.51 -15.92 -7.15
N HIS A 5 -7.71 -16.71 -6.45
CA HIS A 5 -7.72 -18.16 -6.59
C HIS A 5 -7.29 -18.85 -5.31
N GLY A 6 -8.19 -19.66 -4.75
CA GLY A 6 -7.97 -20.33 -3.46
C GLY A 6 -7.65 -19.31 -2.37
N GLN A 7 -6.53 -19.53 -1.69
CA GLN A 7 -6.03 -18.69 -0.61
C GLN A 7 -5.37 -17.37 -1.08
N TRP A 8 -5.15 -17.21 -2.38
CA TRP A 8 -4.42 -16.08 -2.94
C TRP A 8 -5.34 -15.03 -3.54
N TYR A 9 -5.06 -13.77 -3.23
CA TYR A 9 -5.53 -12.61 -3.96
C TYR A 9 -4.34 -11.79 -4.44
N ILE A 10 -4.36 -11.39 -5.71
CA ILE A 10 -3.35 -10.52 -6.30
C ILE A 10 -4.09 -9.36 -6.96
N GLY A 11 -3.77 -8.14 -6.57
CA GLY A 11 -4.33 -6.92 -7.12
C GLY A 11 -3.24 -6.04 -7.70
N ALA A 12 -3.56 -5.30 -8.75
CA ALA A 12 -2.71 -4.24 -9.26
C ALA A 12 -3.55 -3.04 -9.69
N THR A 13 -3.09 -1.85 -9.32
CA THR A 13 -3.67 -0.58 -9.74
C THR A 13 -2.60 0.24 -10.43
N LEU A 14 -2.97 0.87 -11.54
CA LEU A 14 -2.15 1.83 -12.27
C LEU A 14 -3.03 3.04 -12.51
N THR A 15 -2.61 4.19 -12.04
CA THR A 15 -3.33 5.45 -12.17
C THR A 15 -2.42 6.46 -12.83
N ARG A 16 -2.87 7.05 -13.94
CA ARG A 16 -2.22 8.23 -14.50
C ARG A 16 -2.71 9.46 -13.74
N SER A 17 -1.79 10.24 -13.19
CA SER A 17 -2.06 11.55 -12.63
C SER A 17 -1.76 12.58 -13.72
N ASP A 18 -2.77 13.29 -14.20
CA ASP A 18 -2.55 14.50 -14.98
C ASP A 18 -1.99 15.55 -14.03
N LEU A 19 -0.67 15.55 -13.85
CA LEU A 19 -0.01 16.61 -13.09
C LEU A 19 -0.39 17.95 -13.74
N ASN A 20 -0.77 18.91 -12.91
CA ASN A 20 -0.93 20.31 -13.33
C ASN A 20 0.36 20.82 -14.00
N GLU A 21 0.28 21.94 -14.72
CA GLU A 21 1.33 22.46 -15.64
C GLU A 21 2.76 22.50 -15.07
N HIS A 22 2.92 22.42 -13.75
CA HIS A 22 4.19 22.36 -13.04
C HIS A 22 4.86 20.96 -13.02
N GLY A 23 4.11 19.85 -13.05
CA GLY A 23 4.69 18.50 -13.16
C GLY A 23 5.20 18.17 -14.57
N LYS A 24 4.70 18.89 -15.58
CA LYS A 24 5.23 18.85 -16.95
C LYS A 24 6.66 19.41 -17.06
N ALA A 25 7.08 20.27 -16.12
CA ALA A 25 8.38 20.93 -16.14
C ALA A 25 9.53 20.03 -15.64
N SER A 26 9.22 18.95 -14.90
CA SER A 26 10.22 18.08 -14.26
C SER A 26 10.42 16.71 -14.92
N ASN A 27 9.75 16.43 -16.05
CA ASN A 27 9.88 15.18 -16.82
C ASN A 27 9.62 13.91 -15.96
N LEU A 28 8.83 14.04 -14.89
CA LEU A 28 8.44 12.94 -14.02
C LEU A 28 7.39 12.08 -14.73
N ASN A 29 7.49 10.75 -14.60
CA ASN A 29 6.50 9.84 -15.18
C ASN A 29 5.13 10.04 -14.50
N ASP A 30 4.08 10.22 -15.31
CA ASP A 30 2.71 10.53 -14.88
C ASP A 30 1.97 9.39 -14.14
N TYR A 31 2.61 8.28 -13.74
CA TYR A 31 1.89 7.04 -13.39
C TYR A 31 2.18 6.52 -11.99
N THR A 32 1.21 6.55 -11.08
CA THR A 32 1.29 5.84 -9.78
C THR A 32 0.85 4.39 -9.95
N TYR A 33 1.57 3.45 -9.36
CA TYR A 33 1.17 2.05 -9.34
C TYR A 33 1.25 1.42 -7.95
N ASP A 34 0.44 0.40 -7.75
CA ASP A 34 0.44 -0.45 -6.55
C ASP A 34 0.16 -1.90 -6.97
N VAL A 35 0.97 -2.83 -6.47
CA VAL A 35 0.77 -4.27 -6.64
C VAL A 35 0.67 -4.90 -5.26
N VAL A 36 -0.47 -5.53 -4.97
CA VAL A 36 -0.78 -6.18 -3.71
C VAL A 36 -0.93 -7.68 -3.87
N GLY A 37 -0.37 -8.43 -2.94
CA GLY A 37 -0.63 -9.84 -2.71
C GLY A 37 -1.23 -10.03 -1.31
N GLU A 38 -2.33 -10.75 -1.23
CA GLU A 38 -2.92 -11.23 0.02
C GLU A 38 -2.91 -12.76 0.01
N TYR A 39 -2.49 -13.35 1.12
CA TYR A 39 -2.59 -14.77 1.39
C TYR A 39 -3.47 -15.01 2.63
N SER A 40 -4.59 -15.69 2.43
CA SER A 40 -5.43 -16.17 3.52
C SER A 40 -4.89 -17.51 4.02
N PHE A 41 -4.39 -17.55 5.25
CA PHE A 41 -3.93 -18.82 5.83
C PHE A 41 -5.12 -19.70 6.25
N ASN A 42 -6.15 -19.07 6.83
CA ASN A 42 -7.43 -19.66 7.15
C ASN A 42 -8.52 -18.55 7.13
N SER A 43 -9.70 -18.82 7.69
CA SER A 43 -10.80 -17.83 7.76
C SER A 43 -10.46 -16.59 8.59
N ASP A 44 -9.50 -16.71 9.50
CA ASP A 44 -9.27 -15.73 10.55
C ASP A 44 -7.96 -14.96 10.33
N LEU A 45 -6.96 -15.59 9.71
CA LEU A 45 -5.61 -15.06 9.54
C LEU A 45 -5.27 -14.78 8.08
N LYS A 46 -4.84 -13.55 7.82
CA LYS A 46 -4.39 -13.09 6.51
C LYS A 46 -3.06 -12.37 6.58
N PHE A 47 -2.29 -12.53 5.52
CA PHE A 47 -1.03 -11.84 5.29
C PHE A 47 -1.16 -10.98 4.04
N ILE A 48 -0.67 -9.75 4.11
CA ILE A 48 -0.74 -8.76 3.04
C ILE A 48 0.68 -8.28 2.79
N LEU A 49 1.04 -8.18 1.52
CA LEU A 49 2.27 -7.55 1.06
C LEU A 49 1.92 -6.71 -0.16
N HIS A 50 2.40 -5.48 -0.24
CA HIS A 50 2.25 -4.69 -1.46
C HIS A 50 3.46 -3.81 -1.72
N HIS A 51 3.66 -3.49 -2.99
CA HIS A 51 4.70 -2.59 -3.44
C HIS A 51 4.05 -1.47 -4.25
N ALA A 52 4.24 -0.24 -3.77
CA ALA A 52 3.70 0.94 -4.41
C ALA A 52 4.80 1.92 -4.80
N GLN A 53 4.52 2.64 -5.88
CA GLN A 53 5.31 3.75 -6.38
C GLN A 53 4.35 4.93 -6.59
N VAL A 54 4.57 6.00 -5.83
CA VAL A 54 3.73 7.21 -5.87
C VAL A 54 4.56 8.38 -6.41
N TYR A 55 4.02 9.09 -7.40
CA TYR A 55 4.60 10.31 -7.93
C TYR A 55 3.81 11.53 -7.42
N GLY A 56 4.45 12.38 -6.62
CA GLY A 56 3.89 13.61 -6.03
C GLY A 56 4.56 14.89 -6.53
N ASN A 57 4.16 16.05 -5.99
CA ASN A 57 4.69 17.38 -6.35
C ASN A 57 5.70 17.89 -5.29
N TRP A 58 6.80 18.50 -5.71
CA TRP A 58 7.88 19.20 -4.95
C TRP A 58 8.10 18.84 -3.47
N GLY A 59 9.24 18.20 -3.18
CA GLY A 59 9.75 17.98 -1.81
C GLY A 59 9.14 16.82 -1.03
N ALA A 60 8.31 16.00 -1.66
CA ALA A 60 7.83 14.69 -1.16
C ALA A 60 7.86 13.63 -2.29
N GLU A 61 8.72 13.87 -3.28
CA GLU A 61 8.61 13.38 -4.65
C GLU A 61 9.00 11.89 -4.73
N ASN A 62 8.35 11.12 -5.62
CA ASN A 62 8.73 9.75 -5.98
C ASN A 62 8.97 8.76 -4.82
N GLU A 63 7.93 8.52 -4.00
CA GLU A 63 8.01 7.54 -2.92
C GLU A 63 7.85 6.12 -3.46
N ARG A 64 8.82 5.25 -3.14
CA ARG A 64 8.67 3.80 -3.24
C ARG A 64 8.57 3.22 -1.86
N PHE A 65 7.59 2.37 -1.65
CA PHE A 65 7.49 1.67 -0.38
C PHE A 65 7.01 0.23 -0.57
N VAL A 66 7.44 -0.59 0.36
CA VAL A 66 6.93 -1.95 0.55
C VAL A 66 6.08 -1.93 1.79
N GLY A 67 4.78 -2.15 1.62
CA GLY A 67 3.85 -2.29 2.72
C GLY A 67 3.60 -3.75 3.06
N TYR A 68 3.31 -4.00 4.33
CA TYR A 68 2.99 -5.32 4.86
C TYR A 68 1.80 -5.23 5.81
N GLY A 69 1.10 -6.34 5.99
CA GLY A 69 -0.01 -6.46 6.91
C GLY A 69 -0.20 -7.88 7.42
N VAL A 70 -0.60 -8.00 8.68
CA VAL A 70 -1.11 -9.22 9.28
C VAL A 70 -2.44 -8.89 9.93
N HIS A 71 -3.50 -9.57 9.48
CA HIS A 71 -4.86 -9.40 9.97
C HIS A 71 -5.31 -10.68 10.65
N TYR A 72 -5.81 -10.57 11.88
CA TYR A 72 -6.34 -11.69 12.64
C TYR A 72 -7.74 -11.37 13.19
N TYR A 73 -8.75 -12.05 12.70
CA TYR A 73 -10.10 -11.99 13.26
C TYR A 73 -10.16 -12.80 14.54
N VAL A 74 -10.06 -12.11 15.68
CA VAL A 74 -10.24 -12.69 17.02
C VAL A 74 -11.67 -13.25 17.17
N THR A 75 -12.63 -12.54 16.57
CA THR A 75 -14.01 -12.99 16.39
C THR A 75 -14.51 -12.47 15.03
N PRO A 76 -15.69 -12.90 14.53
CA PRO A 76 -16.28 -12.33 13.31
C PRO A 76 -16.52 -10.81 13.37
N LYS A 77 -16.48 -10.20 14.56
CA LYS A 77 -16.69 -8.76 14.78
C LYS A 77 -15.46 -8.01 15.28
N LEU A 78 -14.35 -8.69 15.56
CA LEU A 78 -13.16 -8.07 16.15
C LEU A 78 -11.92 -8.48 15.35
N LEU A 79 -11.32 -7.51 14.69
CA LEU A 79 -10.08 -7.64 13.95
C LEU A 79 -8.92 -7.09 14.79
N ALA A 80 -7.86 -7.87 14.95
CA ALA A 80 -6.56 -7.39 15.36
C ALA A 80 -5.67 -7.26 14.13
N LEU A 81 -5.01 -6.12 13.97
CA LEU A 81 -4.18 -5.85 12.80
C LEU A 81 -2.82 -5.29 13.20
N SER A 82 -1.82 -5.65 12.40
CA SER A 82 -0.49 -5.03 12.39
C SER A 82 -0.14 -4.76 10.94
N GLU A 83 0.03 -3.49 10.61
CA GLU A 83 0.37 -3.03 9.28
C GLU A 83 1.56 -2.09 9.34
N GLY A 84 2.25 -1.95 8.23
CA GLY A 84 3.26 -0.93 8.12
C GLY A 84 3.83 -0.85 6.72
N ARG A 85 4.74 0.09 6.54
CA ARG A 85 5.48 0.27 5.29
C ARG A 85 6.89 0.72 5.56
N PHE A 86 7.81 0.19 4.75
CA PHE A 86 9.17 0.64 4.64
C PHE A 86 9.29 1.57 3.45
N SER A 87 9.67 2.83 3.69
CA SER A 87 9.76 3.86 2.67
C SER A 87 11.21 4.07 2.25
N ASN A 88 11.44 4.36 0.97
CA ASN A 88 12.74 4.86 0.52
C ASN A 88 12.97 6.35 0.87
N GLY A 89 12.01 6.99 1.55
CA GLY A 89 12.09 8.40 1.93
C GLY A 89 11.60 9.39 0.89
N GLY A 90 11.24 8.92 -0.31
CA GLY A 90 11.05 9.79 -1.48
C GLY A 90 12.33 10.58 -1.83
N ASP A 91 12.22 11.52 -2.75
CA ASP A 91 13.32 12.36 -3.22
C ASP A 91 13.78 13.36 -2.14
N SER A 92 12.94 13.64 -1.14
CA SER A 92 13.29 14.47 0.02
C SER A 92 14.02 13.70 1.12
N GLY A 93 13.96 12.37 1.12
CA GLY A 93 14.45 11.53 2.21
C GLY A 93 13.72 11.73 3.56
N THR A 94 12.60 12.44 3.57
CA THR A 94 11.89 12.83 4.80
C THR A 94 10.73 11.91 5.15
N ILE A 95 10.33 11.01 4.25
CA ILE A 95 9.22 10.09 4.50
C ILE A 95 9.73 8.91 5.33
N GLY A 96 9.24 8.80 6.56
CA GLY A 96 9.65 7.74 7.47
C GLY A 96 8.85 6.45 7.31
N ASP A 97 9.45 5.36 7.78
CA ASP A 97 8.73 4.10 8.00
C ASP A 97 7.55 4.31 8.94
N THR A 98 6.42 3.70 8.62
CA THR A 98 5.19 3.84 9.39
C THR A 98 4.70 2.47 9.79
N HIS A 99 4.30 2.32 11.06
CA HIS A 99 3.77 1.08 11.61
C HIS A 99 2.52 1.38 12.43
N VAL A 100 1.48 0.58 12.22
CA VAL A 100 0.20 0.70 12.89
C VAL A 100 -0.15 -0.66 13.49
N ILE A 101 -0.49 -0.68 14.77
CA ILE A 101 -1.04 -1.84 15.46
C ILE A 101 -2.38 -1.41 16.03
N GLY A 102 -3.42 -2.18 15.75
CA GLY A 102 -4.78 -1.76 16.07
C GLY A 102 -5.74 -2.91 16.33
N LEU A 103 -6.87 -2.54 16.92
CA LEU A 103 -8.05 -3.36 17.05
C LEU A 103 -9.21 -2.63 16.37
N GLU A 104 -9.95 -3.32 15.51
CA GLU A 104 -11.13 -2.78 14.84
C GLU A 104 -12.35 -3.64 15.19
N TYR A 105 -13.41 -3.00 15.67
CA TYR A 105 -14.68 -3.65 16.04
C TYR A 105 -15.79 -3.27 15.08
N PHE A 106 -16.45 -4.27 14.49
CA PHE A 106 -17.55 -4.11 13.54
C PHE A 106 -18.90 -4.30 14.25
N TYR A 107 -19.77 -3.29 14.20
CA TYR A 107 -21.09 -3.34 14.83
C TYR A 107 -22.12 -4.10 13.97
#